data_AF-A0A5C6DZ94-F1
#
_entry.id   AF-A0A5C6DZ94-F1
#
_cell.length_a   1.000
_cell.length_b   1.000
_cell.length_c   1.000
_cell.angle_alpha   90.00
_cell.angle_beta   90.00
_cell.angle_gamma   90.00
#
_symmetry.space_group_name_H-M   'P 1'
#
loop_
_entity.id
_entity.type
_entity.pdbx_description
1 polymer ?
#
loop_
_entity_poly.entity_id
_entity_poly.type
_entity_poly.pdbx_seq_one_letter_code
_entity_poly.pdbx_strand_id
1 'polypeptide(L)'
;MKYLVFGLILLLVVLHQDVWNWDNDRLVLGFVPYTLAYHGCISIAASVVWFLAARFAWPDHLEDESPAADRSTASSESHGGAA
;
A
#
# COMPACT_ATOMS: atom_id res chain seq x y z
N MET A 1 -9.05 12.18 -4.40
CA MET A 1 -8.28 10.99 -4.83
C MET A 1 -8.23 9.89 -3.78
N LYS A 2 -7.97 10.19 -2.49
CA LYS A 2 -8.01 9.21 -1.39
C LYS A 2 -9.26 8.30 -1.35
N TYR A 3 -10.47 8.87 -1.54
CA TYR A 3 -11.72 8.09 -1.57
C TYR A 3 -11.84 7.13 -2.77
N LEU A 4 -11.20 7.44 -3.91
CA LEU A 4 -11.20 6.54 -5.06
C LEU A 4 -10.40 5.27 -4.75
N VAL A 5 -9.27 5.38 -4.06
CA VAL A 5 -8.46 4.23 -3.65
C VAL A 5 -9.25 3.34 -2.69
N PHE A 6 -9.94 3.94 -1.70
CA PHE A 6 -10.81 3.18 -0.79
C PHE A 6 -11.97 2.48 -1.51
N GLY A 7 -12.63 3.15 -2.47
CA GLY A 7 -13.68 2.55 -3.28
C GLY A 7 -13.17 1.38 -4.13
N LEU A 8 -11.97 1.51 -4.70
CA LEU A 8 -11.33 0.48 -5.51
C LEU A 8 -10.94 -0.75 -4.68
N ILE A 9 -10.44 -0.53 -3.45
CA ILE A 9 -10.15 -1.60 -2.49
C ILE A 9 -11.43 -2.36 -2.12
N LEU A 10 -12.50 -1.63 -1.77
CA LEU A 10 -13.78 -2.23 -1.41
C LEU A 10 -14.35 -3.08 -2.56
N LEU A 11 -14.31 -2.54 -3.79
CA LEU A 11 -14.71 -3.26 -4.99
C LEU A 11 -13.89 -4.54 -5.16
N LEU A 12 -12.58 -4.47 -4.96
CA LEU A 12 -11.68 -5.63 -5.09
C LEU A 12 -12.02 -6.72 -4.08
N VAL A 13 -12.33 -6.35 -2.83
CA VAL A 13 -12.72 -7.28 -1.77
C VAL A 13 -14.00 -8.02 -2.14
N VAL A 14 -15.00 -7.32 -2.68
CA VAL A 14 -16.25 -7.94 -3.14
C VAL A 14 -16.00 -8.88 -4.32
N LEU A 15 -15.22 -8.44 -5.31
CA LEU A 15 -14.83 -9.28 -6.46
C LEU A 15 -14.04 -10.52 -6.02
N HIS A 16 -13.24 -10.41 -4.94
CA HIS A 16 -12.44 -11.50 -4.39
C HIS A 16 -13.26 -12.63 -3.78
N GLN A 17 -14.50 -12.37 -3.33
CA GLN A 17 -15.34 -13.38 -2.71
C GLN A 17 -15.77 -14.46 -3.71
N ASP A 18 -15.74 -14.16 -5.02
CA ASP A 18 -15.98 -15.07 -6.13
C ASP A 18 -17.18 -16.03 -6.00
N VAL A 19 -18.23 -15.60 -5.28
CA VAL A 19 -19.39 -16.45 -4.97
C VAL A 19 -20.26 -16.73 -6.19
N TRP A 20 -20.17 -15.88 -7.21
CA TRP A 20 -20.97 -15.96 -8.44
C TRP A 20 -20.39 -16.87 -9.51
N ASN A 21 -19.07 -17.07 -9.50
CA ASN A 21 -18.37 -17.76 -10.57
C ASN A 21 -18.06 -19.22 -10.24
N TRP A 22 -18.57 -19.71 -9.11
CA TRP A 22 -18.24 -21.02 -8.56
C TRP A 22 -18.58 -22.19 -9.49
N ASP A 23 -19.58 -22.03 -10.36
CA ASP A 23 -20.08 -23.10 -11.25
C ASP A 23 -19.62 -22.94 -12.72
N ASN A 24 -18.61 -22.11 -12.98
CA ASN A 24 -18.11 -21.86 -14.34
C ASN A 24 -16.89 -22.72 -14.71
N ASP A 25 -17.16 -23.86 -15.35
CA ASP A 25 -16.12 -24.76 -15.91
C ASP A 25 -15.52 -24.29 -17.24
N ARG A 26 -15.63 -23.00 -17.56
CA ARG A 26 -15.08 -22.48 -18.82
C ARG A 26 -13.56 -22.54 -18.78
N LEU A 27 -12.94 -23.08 -19.83
CA LEU A 27 -11.49 -23.02 -20.00
C LEU A 27 -11.11 -21.78 -20.81
N VAL A 28 -10.23 -20.96 -20.24
CA VAL A 28 -9.56 -19.85 -20.90
C VAL A 28 -8.30 -20.38 -21.57
N LEU A 29 -8.06 -19.99 -22.82
CA LEU A 29 -6.92 -20.46 -23.64
C LEU A 29 -6.83 -21.99 -23.81
N GLY A 30 -7.94 -22.72 -23.57
CA GLY A 30 -8.00 -24.17 -23.73
C GLY A 30 -7.32 -25.00 -22.62
N PHE A 31 -6.75 -24.36 -21.59
CA PHE A 31 -6.01 -25.05 -20.52
C PHE A 31 -6.27 -24.48 -19.12
N VAL A 32 -6.54 -23.18 -19.00
CA VAL A 32 -6.64 -22.50 -17.70
C VAL A 32 -8.11 -22.43 -17.26
N PRO A 33 -8.49 -22.92 -16.07
CA PRO A 33 -9.84 -22.73 -15.54
C PRO A 33 -10.17 -21.24 -15.43
N TYR A 34 -11.37 -20.83 -15.84
CA TYR A 34 -11.79 -19.42 -15.80
C TYR A 34 -11.69 -18.83 -14.40
N THR A 35 -12.04 -19.60 -13.37
CA THR A 35 -11.87 -19.25 -11.96
C THR A 35 -10.42 -18.87 -11.63
N LEU A 36 -9.44 -19.64 -12.13
CA LEU A 36 -8.03 -19.39 -11.88
C LEU A 36 -7.54 -18.14 -12.63
N ALA A 37 -7.94 -17.98 -13.90
CA ALA A 37 -7.61 -16.79 -14.68
C ALA A 37 -8.19 -15.53 -14.04
N TYR A 38 -9.42 -15.60 -13.56
CA TYR A 38 -10.11 -14.51 -12.85
C TYR A 38 -9.37 -14.09 -11.58
N HIS A 39 -8.99 -15.04 -10.71
CA HIS A 39 -8.20 -14.76 -9.51
C HIS A 39 -6.81 -14.19 -9.84
N GLY A 40 -6.19 -14.64 -10.94
CA GLY A 40 -4.94 -14.09 -11.46
C GLY A 40 -5.08 -12.61 -11.84
N CYS A 41 -6.14 -12.26 -12.58
CA CYS A 41 -6.45 -10.87 -12.92
C CYS A 41 -6.71 -10.00 -11.68
N ILE A 42 -7.45 -10.53 -10.69
CA ILE A 42 -7.68 -9.82 -9.43
C ILE A 42 -6.37 -9.57 -8.67
N SER A 43 -5.44 -10.52 -8.68
CA SER A 43 -4.13 -10.35 -8.03
C SER A 43 -3.32 -9.23 -8.69
N ILE A 44 -3.34 -9.15 -10.03
CA ILE A 44 -2.70 -8.05 -10.77
C ILE A 44 -3.38 -6.72 -10.42
N ALA A 45 -4.71 -6.69 -10.41
CA ALA A 45 -5.46 -5.50 -10.05
C ALA A 45 -5.13 -5.04 -8.62
N ALA A 46 -5.01 -5.95 -7.66
CA ALA A 46 -4.60 -5.66 -6.29
C ALA A 46 -3.23 -4.97 -6.23
N SER A 47 -2.24 -5.47 -6.98
CA SER A 47 -0.91 -4.85 -7.05
C SER A 47 -0.98 -3.43 -7.60
N VAL A 48 -1.81 -3.19 -8.63
CA VAL A 48 -2.02 -1.84 -9.20
C VAL A 48 -2.68 -0.93 -8.17
N VAL A 49 -3.75 -1.37 -7.52
CA VAL A 49 -4.43 -0.58 -6.47
C VAL A 49 -3.46 -0.21 -5.35
N TRP A 50 -2.62 -1.15 -4.92
CA TRP A 50 -1.60 -0.90 -3.89
C TRP A 50 -0.54 0.10 -4.35
N PHE A 51 -0.09 0.03 -5.60
CA PHE A 51 0.82 1.01 -6.19
C PHE A 51 0.20 2.41 -6.22
N LEU A 52 -1.07 2.54 -6.62
CA LEU A 52 -1.80 3.81 -6.54
C LEU A 52 -1.94 4.29 -5.09
N ALA A 53 -2.22 3.39 -4.15
CA ALA A 53 -2.31 3.74 -2.74
C ALA A 53 -0.96 4.29 -2.23
N ALA A 54 0.15 3.62 -2.53
CA ALA A 54 1.48 4.09 -2.17
C ALA A 54 1.82 5.44 -2.83
N ARG A 55 1.37 5.70 -4.06
CA ARG A 55 1.68 6.96 -4.75
C ARG A 55 0.84 8.15 -4.31
N PHE A 56 -0.43 7.92 -3.96
CA PHE A 56 -1.42 8.98 -3.71
C PHE A 56 -1.84 9.12 -2.24
N ALA A 57 -1.71 8.08 -1.43
CA ALA A 57 -2.09 8.08 -0.02
C ALA A 57 -0.89 8.14 0.93
N TRP A 58 0.34 7.96 0.42
CA TRP A 58 1.55 8.15 1.22
C TRP A 58 1.79 9.65 1.46
N PRO A 59 1.80 10.10 2.72
CA PRO A 59 1.97 11.52 3.05
C PRO A 59 3.45 11.94 3.05
N ASP A 60 3.76 13.05 2.40
CA ASP A 60 5.13 13.62 2.31
C ASP A 60 5.65 14.18 3.67
N HIS A 61 4.77 14.34 4.67
CA HIS A 61 5.15 14.91 5.97
C HIS A 61 5.93 13.94 6.88
N LEU A 62 6.10 12.67 6.48
CA LEU A 62 6.88 11.69 7.26
C LEU A 62 8.40 11.93 7.20
N GLU A 63 8.89 12.81 6.32
CA GLU A 63 10.31 13.11 6.18
C GLU A 63 10.79 14.32 7.03
N ASP A 64 9.87 15.10 7.60
CA ASP A 64 10.20 16.33 8.35
C ASP A 64 10.48 16.09 9.86
N GLU A 65 10.13 14.93 10.39
CA GLU A 65 10.48 14.53 11.77
C GLU A 65 11.85 13.85 11.82
N SER A 66 12.90 14.56 11.43
CA SER A 66 14.27 14.21 11.84
C SER A 66 14.64 15.00 13.10
N PRO A 67 14.58 14.40 14.31
CA PRO A 67 15.07 15.03 15.53
C PRO A 67 16.61 14.97 15.55
N ALA A 68 17.26 15.70 14.63
CA ALA A 68 18.71 15.92 14.63
C ALA A 68 19.10 17.27 15.25
N ALA A 69 18.17 17.91 15.96
CA ALA A 69 18.35 19.17 16.67
C ALA A 69 18.51 18.98 18.19
N ASP A 70 19.27 17.96 18.64
CA ASP A 70 19.64 17.86 20.07
C ASP A 70 21.03 17.25 20.28
N ARG A 71 22.07 17.87 19.69
CA ARG A 71 23.47 17.56 20.05
C ARG A 71 24.39 18.79 20.16
N SER A 72 23.85 20.01 20.13
CA SER A 72 24.66 21.23 20.20
C SER A 72 24.62 21.94 21.56
N THR A 73 23.82 21.47 22.52
CA THR A 73 23.66 22.10 23.84
C THR A 73 24.56 21.50 24.92
N ALA A 74 25.10 20.29 24.75
CA ALA A 74 25.91 19.62 25.78
C ALA A 74 27.40 20.01 25.81
N SER A 75 27.95 20.67 24.78
CA SER A 75 29.40 20.96 24.69
C SER A 75 29.78 22.38 25.11
N SER A 76 28.82 23.29 25.36
CA SER A 76 29.12 24.67 25.76
C SER A 76 29.14 24.90 27.28
N GLU A 77 28.69 23.96 28.11
CA GLU A 77 28.74 24.08 29.57
C GLU A 77 30.06 23.58 30.19
N SER A 78 30.92 22.88 29.44
CA SER A 78 32.18 22.34 29.99
C SER A 78 33.34 23.34 30.06
N HIS A 79 33.21 24.57 29.53
CA HIS A 79 34.31 25.55 29.47
C HIS A 79 34.18 26.74 30.44
N GLY A 80 33.21 26.71 31.36
CA GLY A 80 32.89 27.82 32.27
C GLY A 80 33.02 27.52 33.76
N GLY A 81 33.85 26.57 34.18
CA GLY A 81 33.90 26.17 35.59
C GLY A 81 35.17 25.45 36.02
N ALA A 82 36.29 26.18 36.09
CA ALA A 82 37.31 25.95 37.11
C ALA A 82 38.24 27.17 37.16
N ALA A 83 38.17 27.87 38.29
CA ALA A 83 39.07 28.93 38.72
C ALA A 83 40.46 28.37 39.12
#